data_AF-A0A7R9HXY4-F1
#
_entry.id   AF-A0A7R9HXY4-F1
#
_cell.length_a   1.000
_cell.length_b   1.000
_cell.length_c   1.000
_cell.angle_alpha   90.00
_cell.angle_beta   90.00
_cell.angle_gamma   90.00
#
_symmetry.space_group_name_H-M   'P 1'
#
loop_
_entity.id
_entity.type
_entity.pdbx_description
1 polymer ?
#
loop_
_entity_poly.entity_id
_entity_poly.type
_entity_poly.pdbx_seq_one_letter_code
_entity_poly.pdbx_strand_id
1 'polypeptide(L)'
;MGDLQEQIVKKKEEVEALKVQKATLTDQLNKQFAFADKMGAVLGEYLMEATKDSALAIVMASDPKLPVFEEEVHSILRRINQEKMKRRNLEEGRYIVSLAGTLANLAKVPQGRDQLKSEGFSKAREELVKSLSVVAMDEGEKAFGVVVKLKILETLTYLCQDAQARTELQGQPELHAGIKMCLEGNDGDNMKTQSLQLLEAISSEVDRQETLVSIVTNVSRYE
;
A
#
# COMPACT_ATOMS: atom_id res chain seq x y z
N MET A 1 -49.95 23.04 32.54
CA MET A 1 -48.91 22.05 32.90
C MET A 1 -49.07 20.72 32.18
N GLY A 2 -50.30 20.23 31.89
CA GLY A 2 -50.52 18.99 31.13
C GLY A 2 -49.91 18.96 29.72
N ASP A 3 -50.16 19.98 28.88
CA ASP A 3 -49.68 20.03 27.49
C ASP A 3 -48.15 19.97 27.35
N LEU A 4 -47.41 20.58 28.30
CA LEU A 4 -45.95 20.58 28.25
C LEU A 4 -45.39 19.19 28.55
N GLN A 5 -46.06 18.45 29.43
CA GLN A 5 -45.65 17.11 29.86
C GLN A 5 -45.95 16.09 28.76
N GLU A 6 -47.07 16.23 28.05
CA GLU A 6 -47.41 15.43 26.87
C GLU A 6 -46.44 15.68 25.70
N GLN A 7 -46.07 16.94 25.45
CA GLN A 7 -45.03 17.27 24.45
C GLN A 7 -43.66 16.68 24.79
N ILE A 8 -43.29 16.62 26.08
CA ILE A 8 -42.03 16.00 26.52
C ILE A 8 -42.06 14.49 26.29
N VAL A 9 -43.17 13.81 26.60
CA VAL A 9 -43.32 12.36 26.36
C VAL A 9 -43.23 12.06 24.88
N LYS A 10 -43.98 12.78 24.03
CA LYS A 10 -43.93 12.60 22.58
C LYS A 10 -42.53 12.82 22.00
N LYS A 11 -41.81 13.87 22.43
CA LYS A 11 -40.43 14.11 22.00
C LYS A 11 -39.47 13.02 22.46
N LYS A 12 -39.67 12.43 23.65
CA LYS A 12 -38.85 11.30 24.12
C LYS A 12 -39.06 10.06 23.26
N GLU A 13 -40.31 9.76 22.90
CA GLU A 13 -40.66 8.64 22.01
C GLU A 13 -40.06 8.85 20.60
N GLU A 14 -40.14 10.06 20.05
CA GLU A 14 -39.51 10.43 18.77
C GLU A 14 -37.98 10.27 18.82
N VAL A 15 -37.33 10.73 19.90
CA VAL A 15 -35.88 10.57 20.08
C VAL A 15 -35.49 9.09 20.16
N GLU A 16 -36.28 8.27 20.86
CA GLU A 16 -35.99 6.85 20.97
C GLU A 16 -36.18 6.12 19.64
N ALA A 17 -37.24 6.46 18.88
CA ALA A 17 -37.44 5.98 17.53
C ALA A 17 -36.27 6.35 16.59
N LEU A 18 -35.79 7.59 16.67
CA LEU A 18 -34.62 8.05 15.90
C LEU A 18 -33.33 7.33 16.28
N LYS A 19 -33.12 7.02 17.57
CA LYS A 19 -31.96 6.21 18.00
C LYS A 19 -32.01 4.80 17.44
N VAL A 20 -33.19 4.17 17.44
CA VAL A 20 -33.38 2.84 16.84
C VAL A 20 -33.11 2.89 15.34
N GLN A 21 -33.67 3.87 14.62
CA GLN A 21 -33.40 4.06 13.18
C GLN A 21 -31.92 4.29 12.90
N LYS A 22 -31.23 5.12 13.70
CA LYS A 22 -29.79 5.34 13.59
C LYS A 22 -29.02 4.03 13.76
N ALA A 23 -29.35 3.23 14.78
CA ALA A 23 -28.71 1.95 15.02
C ALA A 23 -28.91 0.98 13.85
N THR A 24 -30.13 0.90 13.31
CA THR A 24 -30.44 0.08 12.13
C THR A 24 -29.67 0.53 10.89
N LEU A 25 -29.62 1.83 10.59
CA LEU A 25 -28.87 2.36 9.46
C LEU A 25 -27.36 2.13 9.62
N THR A 26 -26.84 2.26 10.85
CA THR A 26 -25.44 1.97 11.15
C THR A 26 -25.11 0.51 10.90
N ASP A 27 -25.98 -0.41 11.33
CA ASP A 27 -25.81 -1.85 11.08
C ASP A 27 -25.87 -2.19 9.58
N GLN A 28 -26.80 -1.60 8.83
CA GLN A 28 -26.89 -1.78 7.38
C GLN A 28 -25.63 -1.26 6.67
N LEU A 29 -25.13 -0.09 7.06
CA LEU A 29 -23.92 0.49 6.50
C LEU A 29 -22.70 -0.40 6.80
N ASN A 30 -22.56 -0.89 8.03
CA ASN A 30 -21.47 -1.80 8.40
C ASN A 30 -21.51 -3.11 7.59
N LYS A 31 -22.71 -3.65 7.32
CA LYS A 31 -22.88 -4.83 6.45
C LYS A 31 -22.46 -4.55 5.00
N GLN A 32 -22.77 -3.36 4.49
CA GLN A 32 -22.36 -2.94 3.14
C GLN A 32 -20.85 -2.77 3.05
N PHE A 33 -20.21 -2.17 4.06
CA PHE A 33 -18.74 -2.07 4.11
C PHE A 33 -18.09 -3.45 4.15
N ALA A 34 -18.55 -4.35 5.02
CA ALA A 34 -18.02 -5.71 5.07
C ALA A 34 -18.18 -6.49 3.75
N PHE A 35 -19.30 -6.27 3.05
CA PHE A 35 -19.51 -6.86 1.72
C PHE A 35 -18.54 -6.26 0.68
N ALA A 36 -18.37 -4.94 0.68
CA ALA A 36 -17.44 -4.26 -0.22
C ALA A 36 -15.99 -4.69 0.02
N ASP A 37 -15.54 -4.77 1.26
CA ASP A 37 -14.19 -5.25 1.62
C ASP A 37 -13.95 -6.66 1.11
N LYS A 38 -14.94 -7.55 1.29
CA LYS A 38 -14.86 -8.94 0.81
C LYS A 38 -14.80 -9.01 -0.72
N MET A 39 -15.61 -8.21 -1.42
CA MET A 39 -15.54 -8.14 -2.89
C MET A 39 -14.20 -7.59 -3.36
N GLY A 40 -13.70 -6.52 -2.73
CA GLY A 40 -12.41 -5.93 -3.02
C GLY A 40 -11.29 -6.96 -2.87
N ALA A 41 -11.28 -7.71 -1.76
CA ALA A 41 -10.33 -8.78 -1.53
C ALA A 41 -10.34 -9.84 -2.64
N VAL A 42 -11.53 -10.34 -2.99
CA VAL A 42 -11.69 -11.39 -4.01
C VAL A 42 -11.32 -10.90 -5.41
N LEU A 43 -11.80 -9.72 -5.81
CA LEU A 43 -11.50 -9.13 -7.12
C LEU A 43 -10.02 -8.75 -7.23
N GLY A 44 -9.45 -8.22 -6.15
CA GLY A 44 -8.02 -7.95 -6.06
C GLY A 44 -7.20 -9.23 -6.24
N GLU A 45 -7.57 -10.32 -5.56
CA GLU A 45 -6.87 -11.59 -5.67
C GLU A 45 -6.92 -12.13 -7.10
N TYR A 46 -8.08 -12.06 -7.77
CA TYR A 46 -8.19 -12.42 -9.18
C TYR A 46 -7.33 -11.54 -10.10
N LEU A 47 -7.28 -10.23 -9.85
CA LEU A 47 -6.44 -9.31 -10.62
C LEU A 47 -4.95 -9.61 -10.44
N MET A 48 -4.53 -9.84 -9.20
CA MET A 48 -3.16 -10.23 -8.87
C MET A 48 -2.80 -11.56 -9.53
N GLU A 49 -3.69 -12.55 -9.52
CA GLU A 49 -3.45 -13.85 -10.16
C GLU A 49 -3.36 -13.71 -11.68
N ALA A 50 -4.30 -12.99 -12.31
CA ALA A 50 -4.32 -12.77 -13.74
C ALA A 50 -3.04 -12.07 -14.23
N THR A 51 -2.55 -11.08 -13.49
CA THR A 51 -1.34 -10.34 -13.85
C THR A 51 -0.04 -11.11 -13.67
N LYS A 52 -0.06 -12.31 -13.06
CA LYS A 52 1.12 -13.19 -13.10
C LYS A 52 1.45 -13.64 -14.52
N ASP A 53 0.46 -13.72 -15.40
CA ASP A 53 0.68 -13.89 -16.83
C ASP A 53 1.20 -12.58 -17.42
N SER A 54 2.40 -12.63 -17.97
CA SER A 54 3.08 -11.48 -18.56
C SER A 54 2.28 -10.84 -19.71
N ALA A 55 1.55 -11.64 -20.49
CA ALA A 55 0.71 -11.13 -21.57
C ALA A 55 -0.44 -10.29 -21.03
N LEU A 56 -1.08 -10.75 -19.94
CA LEU A 56 -2.15 -10.01 -19.29
C LEU A 56 -1.63 -8.76 -18.56
N ALA A 57 -0.46 -8.83 -17.94
CA ALA A 57 0.21 -7.66 -17.36
C ALA A 57 0.49 -6.58 -18.42
N ILE A 58 0.93 -6.97 -19.62
CA ILE A 58 1.16 -6.03 -20.75
C ILE A 58 -0.15 -5.39 -21.22
N VAL A 59 -1.22 -6.18 -21.35
CA VAL A 59 -2.55 -5.67 -21.72
C VAL A 59 -3.03 -4.66 -20.68
N MET A 60 -2.91 -4.99 -19.39
CA MET A 60 -3.31 -4.10 -18.30
C MET A 60 -2.47 -2.82 -18.25
N ALA A 61 -1.15 -2.92 -18.45
CA ALA A 61 -0.26 -1.75 -18.52
C ALA A 61 -0.58 -0.83 -19.71
N SER A 62 -1.27 -1.33 -20.72
CA SER A 62 -1.70 -0.56 -21.89
C SER A 62 -3.15 -0.05 -21.76
N ASP A 63 -3.82 -0.34 -20.65
CA ASP A 63 -5.22 0.04 -20.44
C ASP A 63 -5.33 1.55 -20.15
N PRO A 64 -6.18 2.30 -20.89
CA PRO A 64 -6.38 3.73 -20.65
C PRO A 64 -6.97 4.07 -19.28
N LYS A 65 -7.51 3.08 -18.55
CA LYS A 65 -8.04 3.23 -17.18
C LYS A 65 -7.02 2.94 -16.09
N LEU A 66 -5.78 2.62 -16.44
CA LEU A 66 -4.71 2.45 -15.46
C LEU A 66 -4.53 3.65 -14.50
N PRO A 67 -4.75 4.92 -14.90
CA PRO A 67 -4.73 6.04 -13.95
C PRO A 67 -5.78 5.93 -12.83
N VAL A 68 -6.94 5.31 -13.06
CA VAL A 68 -7.93 5.08 -12.00
C VAL A 68 -7.40 4.08 -10.97
N PHE A 69 -6.66 3.08 -11.44
CA PHE A 69 -5.97 2.13 -10.57
C PHE A 69 -4.84 2.80 -9.78
N GLU A 70 -4.12 3.74 -10.39
CA GLU A 70 -3.10 4.56 -9.71
C GLU A 70 -3.69 5.36 -8.54
N GLU A 71 -4.81 6.08 -8.78
CA GLU A 71 -5.49 6.86 -7.75
C GLU A 71 -5.92 5.99 -6.56
N GLU A 72 -6.42 4.78 -6.83
CA GLU A 72 -6.84 3.82 -5.81
C GLU A 72 -5.63 3.31 -5.00
N VAL A 73 -4.55 2.93 -5.68
CA VAL A 73 -3.29 2.52 -5.05
C VAL A 73 -2.76 3.65 -4.15
N HIS A 74 -2.70 4.88 -4.67
CA HIS A 74 -2.24 6.04 -3.91
C HIS A 74 -3.12 6.28 -2.68
N SER A 75 -4.45 6.26 -2.84
CA SER A 75 -5.42 6.46 -1.76
C SER A 75 -5.22 5.44 -0.64
N ILE A 76 -5.07 4.16 -0.99
CA ILE A 76 -4.90 3.08 -0.02
C ILE A 76 -3.54 3.16 0.67
N LEU A 77 -2.45 3.32 -0.07
CA LEU A 77 -1.11 3.44 0.52
C LEU A 77 -0.99 4.67 1.42
N ARG A 78 -1.57 5.81 1.01
CA ARG A 78 -1.63 7.01 1.83
C ARG A 78 -2.39 6.75 3.13
N ARG A 79 -3.55 6.09 3.05
CA ARG A 79 -4.33 5.73 4.24
C ARG A 79 -3.54 4.79 5.16
N ILE A 80 -2.86 3.80 4.61
CA ILE A 80 -1.95 2.90 5.34
C ILE A 80 -0.88 3.71 6.08
N ASN A 81 -0.23 4.65 5.38
CA ASN A 81 0.85 5.46 5.92
C ASN A 81 0.37 6.44 7.01
N GLN A 82 -0.86 6.94 6.91
CA GLN A 82 -1.45 7.83 7.92
C GLN A 82 -1.97 7.07 9.15
N GLU A 83 -2.62 5.93 8.95
CA GLU A 83 -3.26 5.16 10.02
C GLU A 83 -2.30 4.15 10.69
N LYS A 84 -1.09 3.97 10.14
CA LYS A 84 -0.08 3.00 10.58
C LYS A 84 -0.62 1.57 10.71
N MET A 85 -1.53 1.16 9.82
CA MET A 85 -2.17 -0.16 9.82
C MET A 85 -2.86 -0.54 11.14
N LYS A 86 -3.41 0.41 11.91
CA LYS A 86 -4.11 0.03 13.15
C LYS A 86 -5.47 -0.63 12.84
N ARG A 87 -5.59 -1.93 13.11
CA ARG A 87 -6.82 -2.72 13.13
C ARG A 87 -7.52 -2.81 11.76
N ARG A 88 -6.88 -3.45 10.79
CA ARG A 88 -7.57 -3.80 9.54
C ARG A 88 -8.24 -5.16 9.67
N ASN A 89 -9.42 -5.31 9.07
CA ASN A 89 -9.99 -6.64 8.90
C ASN A 89 -9.15 -7.44 7.89
N LEU A 90 -9.30 -8.76 7.92
CA LEU A 90 -8.51 -9.69 7.12
C LEU A 90 -8.67 -9.41 5.61
N GLU A 91 -9.87 -9.03 5.20
CA GLU A 91 -10.30 -8.76 3.84
C GLU A 91 -9.60 -7.53 3.27
N GLU A 92 -9.55 -6.45 4.04
CA GLU A 92 -8.81 -5.25 3.68
C GLU A 92 -7.31 -5.55 3.56
N GLY A 93 -6.74 -6.34 4.48
CA GLY A 93 -5.35 -6.79 4.39
C GLY A 93 -5.07 -7.57 3.10
N ARG A 94 -5.96 -8.48 2.70
CA ARG A 94 -5.86 -9.24 1.45
C ARG A 94 -5.97 -8.35 0.22
N TYR A 95 -6.84 -7.35 0.25
CA TYR A 95 -6.98 -6.40 -0.84
C TYR A 95 -5.69 -5.59 -1.05
N ILE A 96 -5.08 -5.07 0.02
CA ILE A 96 -3.80 -4.34 -0.04
C ILE A 96 -2.69 -5.23 -0.62
N VAL A 97 -2.57 -6.46 -0.13
CA VAL A 97 -1.59 -7.44 -0.64
C VAL A 97 -1.81 -7.67 -2.13
N SER A 98 -3.06 -7.76 -2.57
CA SER A 98 -3.40 -7.98 -3.97
C SER A 98 -3.04 -6.79 -4.86
N LEU A 99 -3.25 -5.56 -4.38
CA LEU A 99 -2.83 -4.35 -5.09
C LEU A 99 -1.30 -4.27 -5.20
N ALA A 100 -0.58 -4.49 -4.09
CA ALA A 100 0.88 -4.51 -4.09
C ALA A 100 1.43 -5.62 -4.99
N GLY A 101 0.81 -6.81 -4.98
CA GLY A 101 1.16 -7.92 -5.86
C GLY A 101 0.89 -7.62 -7.34
N THR A 102 -0.20 -6.93 -7.65
CA THR A 102 -0.52 -6.47 -9.01
C THR A 102 0.53 -5.48 -9.50
N LEU A 103 0.92 -4.50 -8.68
CA LEU A 103 2.00 -3.57 -9.03
C LEU A 103 3.34 -4.28 -9.27
N ALA A 104 3.68 -5.25 -8.42
CA ALA A 104 4.89 -6.04 -8.59
C ALA A 104 4.87 -6.83 -9.92
N ASN A 105 3.72 -7.36 -10.30
CA ASN A 105 3.53 -8.05 -11.57
C ASN A 105 3.62 -7.10 -12.78
N LEU A 106 3.03 -5.90 -12.69
CA LEU A 106 3.18 -4.88 -13.73
C LEU A 106 4.64 -4.44 -13.89
N ALA A 107 5.36 -4.23 -12.79
CA ALA A 107 6.76 -3.83 -12.83
C ALA A 107 7.68 -4.87 -13.50
N LYS A 108 7.30 -6.16 -13.52
CA LYS A 108 8.08 -7.21 -14.21
C LYS A 108 8.15 -7.01 -15.72
N VAL A 109 7.13 -6.41 -16.32
CA VAL A 109 7.06 -6.21 -17.79
C VAL A 109 7.50 -4.80 -18.18
N PRO A 110 8.19 -4.61 -19.32
CA PRO A 110 8.67 -3.28 -19.74
C PRO A 110 7.58 -2.20 -19.79
N GLN A 111 6.42 -2.53 -20.37
CA GLN A 111 5.29 -1.62 -20.50
C GLN A 111 4.76 -1.16 -19.13
N GLY A 112 4.71 -2.07 -18.16
CA GLY A 112 4.30 -1.74 -16.80
C GLY A 112 5.33 -0.85 -16.12
N ARG A 113 6.63 -1.08 -16.31
CA ARG A 113 7.68 -0.13 -15.82
C ARG A 113 7.53 1.25 -16.43
N ASP A 114 7.28 1.34 -17.73
CA ASP A 114 7.10 2.61 -18.43
C ASP A 114 5.90 3.40 -17.87
N GLN A 115 4.82 2.72 -17.48
CA GLN A 115 3.69 3.36 -16.80
C GLN A 115 4.04 3.77 -15.37
N LEU A 116 4.62 2.86 -14.58
CA LEU A 116 4.92 3.08 -13.17
C LEU A 116 6.01 4.15 -12.93
N LYS A 117 6.89 4.39 -13.91
CA LYS A 117 7.87 5.49 -13.86
C LYS A 117 7.30 6.83 -14.31
N SER A 118 6.16 6.83 -15.01
CA SER A 118 5.55 8.06 -15.51
C SER A 118 5.20 9.04 -14.37
N GLU A 119 5.09 10.32 -14.71
CA GLU A 119 4.63 11.37 -13.79
C GLU A 119 3.24 11.06 -13.21
N GLY A 120 2.40 10.35 -13.96
CA GLY A 120 1.08 9.91 -13.51
C GLY A 120 1.13 8.97 -12.30
N PHE A 121 2.23 8.23 -12.12
CA PHE A 121 2.42 7.29 -11.00
C PHE A 121 3.36 7.80 -9.91
N SER A 122 3.83 9.04 -10.01
CA SER A 122 4.78 9.64 -9.04
C SER A 122 4.26 9.57 -7.59
N LYS A 123 2.99 9.90 -7.37
CA LYS A 123 2.36 9.89 -6.05
C LYS A 123 2.22 8.50 -5.47
N ALA A 124 1.77 7.53 -6.26
CA ALA A 124 1.74 6.14 -5.83
C ALA A 124 3.15 5.62 -5.50
N ARG A 125 4.17 5.98 -6.30
CA ARG A 125 5.57 5.61 -6.06
C ARG A 125 6.13 6.20 -4.76
N GLU A 126 5.86 7.46 -4.45
CA GLU A 126 6.24 8.06 -3.17
C GLU A 126 5.59 7.34 -1.98
N GLU A 127 4.31 6.99 -2.09
CA GLU A 127 3.61 6.27 -1.02
C GLU A 127 4.13 4.84 -0.84
N LEU A 128 4.52 4.15 -1.92
CA LEU A 128 5.20 2.85 -1.86
C LEU A 128 6.50 2.95 -1.04
N VAL A 129 7.33 3.96 -1.32
CA VAL A 129 8.59 4.19 -0.61
C VAL A 129 8.33 4.45 0.88
N LYS A 130 7.40 5.34 1.21
CA LYS A 130 7.02 5.64 2.60
C LYS A 130 6.49 4.40 3.34
N SER A 131 5.75 3.53 2.65
CA SER A 131 5.17 2.32 3.24
C SER A 131 6.22 1.30 3.74
N LEU A 132 7.44 1.29 3.18
CA LEU A 132 8.51 0.42 3.70
C LEU A 132 8.85 0.70 5.17
N SER A 133 8.85 1.98 5.56
CA SER A 133 9.13 2.42 6.93
C SER A 133 7.91 2.40 7.85
N VAL A 134 6.70 2.59 7.29
CA VAL A 134 5.49 2.85 8.09
C VAL A 134 4.61 1.64 8.33
N VAL A 135 4.60 0.66 7.43
CA VAL A 135 3.81 -0.57 7.61
C VAL A 135 4.30 -1.28 8.86
N ALA A 136 3.56 -1.07 9.96
CA ALA A 136 3.90 -1.47 11.31
C ALA A 136 3.58 -2.95 11.50
N MET A 137 4.44 -3.62 12.25
CA MET A 137 4.44 -5.06 12.47
C MET A 137 3.89 -5.39 13.85
N ASP A 138 2.74 -4.81 14.20
CA ASP A 138 2.04 -5.20 15.42
C ASP A 138 1.80 -6.71 15.35
N GLU A 139 2.03 -7.44 16.45
CA GLU A 139 2.16 -8.92 16.46
C GLU A 139 0.97 -9.65 15.80
N GLY A 140 -0.22 -9.06 15.80
CA GLY A 140 -1.42 -9.61 15.14
C GLY A 140 -1.49 -9.44 13.61
N GLU A 141 -0.80 -8.45 13.04
CA GLU A 141 -0.84 -8.12 11.60
C GLU A 141 0.53 -8.27 10.91
N LYS A 142 1.55 -8.72 11.65
CA LYS A 142 2.94 -8.90 11.17
C LYS A 142 3.03 -9.69 9.86
N ALA A 143 2.25 -10.77 9.71
CA ALA A 143 2.27 -11.58 8.49
C ALA A 143 1.84 -10.78 7.24
N PHE A 144 0.80 -9.95 7.34
CA PHE A 144 0.35 -9.11 6.22
C PHE A 144 1.36 -8.02 5.90
N GLY A 145 1.85 -7.33 6.94
CA GLY A 145 2.85 -6.28 6.77
C GLY A 145 4.11 -6.78 6.06
N VAL A 146 4.59 -7.97 6.42
CA VAL A 146 5.72 -8.63 5.75
C VAL A 146 5.43 -8.89 4.26
N VAL A 147 4.27 -9.47 3.92
CA VAL A 147 3.92 -9.76 2.53
C VAL A 147 3.80 -8.48 1.70
N VAL A 148 3.15 -7.44 2.23
CA VAL A 148 3.03 -6.14 1.56
C VAL A 148 4.41 -5.55 1.29
N LYS A 149 5.28 -5.49 2.32
CA LYS A 149 6.65 -4.98 2.15
C LYS A 149 7.45 -5.76 1.12
N LEU A 150 7.36 -7.09 1.11
CA LEU A 150 8.01 -7.92 0.08
C LEU A 150 7.54 -7.55 -1.33
N LYS A 151 6.24 -7.30 -1.54
CA LYS A 151 5.71 -6.88 -2.83
C LYS A 151 6.10 -5.46 -3.21
N ILE A 152 6.22 -4.56 -2.25
CA ILE A 152 6.75 -3.21 -2.48
C ILE A 152 8.23 -3.29 -2.90
N LEU A 153 9.05 -4.05 -2.17
CA LEU A 153 10.47 -4.25 -2.50
C LEU A 153 10.63 -4.86 -3.90
N GLU A 154 9.84 -5.87 -4.23
CA GLU A 154 9.82 -6.49 -5.57
C GLU A 154 9.49 -5.44 -6.65
N THR A 155 8.45 -4.63 -6.45
CA THR A 155 8.04 -3.56 -7.36
C THR A 155 9.16 -2.54 -7.60
N LEU A 156 9.75 -2.01 -6.51
CA LEU A 156 10.80 -1.00 -6.58
C LEU A 156 12.08 -1.57 -7.22
N THR A 157 12.42 -2.84 -6.95
CA THR A 157 13.57 -3.51 -7.55
C THR A 157 13.43 -3.62 -9.06
N TYR A 158 12.24 -3.99 -9.55
CA TYR A 158 11.97 -4.02 -10.97
C TYR A 158 12.00 -2.63 -11.61
N LEU A 159 11.52 -1.59 -10.92
CA LEU A 159 11.63 -0.22 -11.41
C LEU A 159 13.07 0.24 -11.58
N CYS A 160 13.99 -0.21 -10.72
CA CYS A 160 15.42 0.13 -10.83
C CYS A 160 16.11 -0.44 -12.09
N GLN A 161 15.43 -1.29 -12.86
CA GLN A 161 15.91 -1.69 -14.20
C GLN A 161 15.84 -0.54 -15.22
N ASP A 162 15.02 0.47 -14.94
CA ASP A 162 15.00 1.72 -15.69
C ASP A 162 15.93 2.75 -15.05
N ALA A 163 16.84 3.31 -15.86
CA ALA A 163 17.88 4.21 -15.35
C ALA A 163 17.30 5.49 -14.71
N GLN A 164 16.24 6.05 -15.28
CA GLN A 164 15.61 7.25 -14.74
C GLN A 164 14.95 6.96 -13.40
N ALA A 165 14.13 5.91 -13.33
CA ALA A 165 13.48 5.52 -12.09
C ALA A 165 14.49 5.17 -10.99
N ARG A 166 15.60 4.50 -11.34
CA ARG A 166 16.70 4.22 -10.41
C ARG A 166 17.33 5.50 -9.86
N THR A 167 17.65 6.47 -10.71
CA THR A 167 18.23 7.76 -10.28
C THR A 167 17.27 8.52 -9.36
N GLU A 168 15.97 8.51 -9.66
CA GLU A 168 14.96 9.12 -8.79
C GLU A 168 14.90 8.43 -7.42
N LEU A 169 14.96 7.09 -7.38
CA LEU A 169 14.91 6.32 -6.13
C LEU A 169 16.20 6.46 -5.30
N GLN A 170 17.37 6.50 -5.94
CA GLN A 170 18.67 6.78 -5.29
C GLN A 170 18.67 8.09 -4.50
N GLY A 171 17.88 9.08 -4.94
CA GLY A 171 17.77 10.38 -4.31
C GLY A 171 16.85 10.43 -3.08
N GLN A 172 16.19 9.34 -2.69
CA GLN A 172 15.15 9.35 -1.66
C GLN A 172 15.66 8.82 -0.31
N PRO A 173 15.88 9.69 0.71
CA PRO A 173 16.31 9.26 2.04
C PRO A 173 15.32 8.29 2.71
N GLU A 174 14.02 8.47 2.46
CA GLU A 174 12.96 7.61 2.98
C GLU A 174 13.09 6.16 2.50
N LEU A 175 13.54 5.97 1.25
CA LEU A 175 13.82 4.64 0.72
C LEU A 175 14.95 3.97 1.48
N HIS A 176 16.05 4.69 1.73
CA HIS A 176 17.20 4.15 2.46
C HIS A 176 16.83 3.80 3.91
N ALA A 177 16.04 4.65 4.57
CA ALA A 177 15.52 4.37 5.90
C ALA A 177 14.59 3.13 5.90
N GLY A 178 13.73 3.00 4.89
CA GLY A 178 12.87 1.83 4.71
C GLY A 178 13.65 0.53 4.49
N ILE A 179 14.67 0.55 3.63
CA ILE A 179 15.58 -0.59 3.40
C ILE A 179 16.29 -0.97 4.70
N LYS A 180 16.84 0.00 5.43
CA LYS A 180 17.49 -0.23 6.73
C LYS A 180 16.55 -0.93 7.71
N MET A 181 15.34 -0.42 7.88
CA MET A 181 14.34 -1.03 8.77
C MET A 181 14.03 -2.48 8.39
N CYS A 182 13.98 -2.80 7.09
CA CYS A 182 13.73 -4.15 6.60
C CYS A 182 14.93 -5.09 6.80
N LEU A 183 16.17 -4.56 6.76
CA LEU A 183 17.40 -5.32 7.03
C LEU A 183 17.60 -5.61 8.52
N GLU A 184 17.27 -4.65 9.38
CA GLU A 184 17.40 -4.75 10.84
C GLU A 184 16.22 -5.51 11.48
N GLY A 185 15.07 -5.56 10.79
CA GLY A 185 13.88 -6.27 11.22
C GLY A 185 14.09 -7.78 11.39
N ASN A 186 13.28 -8.38 12.27
CA ASN A 186 13.26 -9.84 12.49
C ASN A 186 12.12 -10.50 11.67
N ASP A 187 12.10 -10.18 10.38
CA ASP A 187 10.98 -10.48 9.46
C ASP A 187 11.28 -11.63 8.50
N GLY A 188 12.38 -12.34 8.78
CA GLY A 188 12.84 -13.49 8.01
C GLY A 188 13.83 -13.14 6.92
N ASP A 189 14.53 -14.17 6.44
CA ASP A 189 15.62 -14.01 5.47
C ASP A 189 15.14 -13.46 4.12
N ASN A 190 13.92 -13.80 3.70
CA ASN A 190 13.34 -13.27 2.45
C ASN A 190 13.26 -11.74 2.43
N MET A 191 12.89 -11.11 3.56
CA MET A 191 12.82 -9.65 3.66
C MET A 191 14.21 -9.03 3.49
N LYS A 192 15.21 -9.62 4.16
CA LYS A 192 16.60 -9.18 4.06
C LYS A 192 17.14 -9.36 2.64
N THR A 193 16.90 -10.51 2.01
CA THR A 193 17.32 -10.76 0.63
C THR A 193 16.71 -9.76 -0.33
N GLN A 194 15.39 -9.52 -0.28
CA GLN A 194 14.73 -8.54 -1.16
C GLN A 194 15.21 -7.10 -0.90
N SER A 195 15.48 -6.77 0.36
CA SER A 195 16.02 -5.45 0.73
C SER A 195 17.44 -5.26 0.22
N LEU A 196 18.29 -6.31 0.27
CA LEU A 196 19.62 -6.30 -0.31
C LEU A 196 19.58 -6.23 -1.84
N GLN A 197 18.65 -6.92 -2.49
CA GLN A 197 18.46 -6.84 -3.94
C GLN A 197 18.06 -5.44 -4.39
N LEU A 198 17.16 -4.78 -3.66
CA LEU A 198 16.81 -3.39 -3.93
C LEU A 198 18.00 -2.47 -3.69
N LEU A 199 18.75 -2.68 -2.59
CA LEU A 199 19.95 -1.90 -2.28
C LEU A 199 21.02 -2.05 -3.37
N GLU A 200 21.24 -3.26 -3.88
CA GLU A 200 22.14 -3.53 -5.00
C GLU A 200 21.64 -2.82 -6.27
N ALA A 201 20.35 -2.91 -6.58
CA ALA A 201 19.75 -2.29 -7.76
C ALA A 201 19.90 -0.76 -7.73
N ILE A 202 19.64 -0.10 -6.60
CA ILE A 202 19.84 1.35 -6.47
C ILE A 202 21.32 1.73 -6.37
N SER A 203 22.20 0.85 -5.89
CA SER A 203 23.64 1.14 -5.84
C SER A 203 24.35 0.84 -7.16
N SER A 204 23.69 0.14 -8.08
CA SER A 204 24.19 -0.11 -9.43
C SER A 204 24.30 1.21 -10.20
N GLU A 205 25.42 1.40 -10.89
CA GLU A 205 25.63 2.56 -11.79
C GLU A 205 25.49 3.92 -11.08
N VAL A 206 26.00 4.02 -9.84
CA VAL A 206 26.11 5.30 -9.12
C VAL A 206 27.36 6.04 -9.59
N ASP A 207 27.16 7.02 -10.48
CA ASP A 207 28.26 7.84 -11.01
C ASP A 207 28.77 8.90 -10.01
N ARG A 208 28.00 9.18 -8.94
CA ARG A 208 28.31 10.22 -7.96
C ARG A 208 28.69 9.61 -6.60
N GLN A 209 29.93 9.82 -6.19
CA GLN A 209 30.44 9.37 -4.88
C GLN A 209 29.59 9.88 -3.71
N GLU A 210 29.05 11.11 -3.79
CA GLU A 210 28.16 11.69 -2.77
C GLU A 210 26.86 10.88 -2.59
N THR A 211 26.28 10.37 -3.68
CA THR A 211 25.09 9.53 -3.65
C THR A 211 25.40 8.19 -2.99
N LEU A 212 26.53 7.57 -3.33
CA LEU A 212 26.95 6.31 -2.71
C LEU A 212 27.23 6.48 -1.22
N VAL A 213 27.89 7.58 -0.83
CA VAL A 213 28.13 7.93 0.58
C VAL A 213 26.80 8.18 1.31
N SER A 214 25.83 8.83 0.66
CA SER A 214 24.49 9.04 1.23
C SER A 214 23.75 7.72 1.46
N ILE A 215 23.76 6.81 0.48
CA ILE A 215 23.17 5.47 0.60
C ILE A 215 23.81 4.72 1.77
N VAL A 216 25.14 4.62 1.79
CA VAL A 216 25.88 3.93 2.86
C VAL A 216 25.61 4.57 4.22
N THR A 217 25.61 5.89 4.32
CA THR A 217 25.36 6.58 5.60
C THR A 217 23.95 6.31 6.12
N ASN A 218 22.95 6.34 5.25
CA ASN A 218 21.55 6.17 5.65
C ASN A 218 21.20 4.70 5.95
N VAL A 219 21.88 3.74 5.32
CA VAL A 219 21.68 2.30 5.57
C VAL A 219 22.55 1.80 6.73
N SER A 220 23.79 2.28 6.87
CA SER A 220 24.80 1.75 7.80
C SER A 220 24.92 2.47 9.14
N ARG A 221 24.15 3.54 9.42
CA ARG A 221 24.24 4.25 10.72
C ARG A 221 23.91 3.35 11.91
N TYR A 222 24.96 2.79 12.50
CA TYR A 222 25.04 2.24 13.85
C TYR A 222 24.91 3.38 14.85
N GLU A 223 23.86 3.35 15.66
CA GLU A 223 23.90 3.83 17.05
C GLU A 223 23.21 2.79 17.93
#